data_AF-A0A3B9MUR2-F1
#
_entry.id   AF-A0A3B9MUR2-F1
#
_cell.length_a   1.000
_cell.length_b   1.000
_cell.length_c   1.000
_cell.angle_alpha   90.00
_cell.angle_beta   90.00
_cell.angle_gamma   90.00
#
_symmetry.space_group_name_H-M   'P 1'
#
loop_
_entity.id
_entity.type
_entity.pdbx_description
1 polymer ?
#
loop_
_entity_poly.entity_id
_entity_poly.type
_entity_poly.pdbx_seq_one_letter_code
_entity_poly.pdbx_strand_id
1 'polypeptide(L)'
;MSLTNNQLNDFVKKEVKKYEGVYVPVKANILERAIIRSVSPKRLHPNPDDEFSFPTVGPHFGIIAKYEAQFRSRGKIKDDPWDESIQVQKIYPDGYMILNGHHRWAAALRTDIKRIPVNIINITHEVDIENMLKLSDHDKRVSLDLDEVIFCDPKKTEAEKPLKFPFNKIYKERIRKGIPSLLHILSRNGYDIWVYSSNYYSYDYISNYFKKYSVRLNGIITGTARKVKGKEEASKRIEKMFKEKYSETLHIDDKVVLRTIKGQKDFDDIPIVDEGDGWAYAVINIIKKLYPEE
;
A
#
# COMPACT_ATOMS: atom_id res chain seq x y z
N MET A 1 16.87 -12.00 29.79
CA MET A 1 17.34 -13.26 29.17
C MET A 1 16.86 -13.29 27.73
N SER A 2 17.74 -13.53 26.76
CA SER A 2 17.36 -13.63 25.35
C SER A 2 16.52 -14.88 25.11
N LEU A 3 15.37 -14.75 24.45
CA LEU A 3 14.52 -15.90 24.09
C LEU A 3 15.31 -16.87 23.19
N THR A 4 15.23 -18.17 23.48
CA THR A 4 15.72 -19.21 22.58
C THR A 4 14.85 -19.31 21.33
N ASN A 5 15.31 -20.03 20.30
CA ASN A 5 14.52 -20.22 19.07
C ASN A 5 13.15 -20.87 19.35
N ASN A 6 13.13 -21.87 20.22
CA ASN A 6 11.89 -22.55 20.62
C ASN A 6 10.96 -21.60 21.40
N GLN A 7 11.51 -20.86 22.36
CA GLN A 7 10.72 -19.89 23.13
C GLN A 7 10.11 -18.79 22.24
N LEU A 8 10.85 -18.32 21.24
CA LEU A 8 10.33 -17.34 20.28
C LEU A 8 9.21 -17.94 19.43
N ASN A 9 9.38 -19.17 18.92
CA ASN A 9 8.34 -19.84 18.14
C ASN A 9 7.07 -20.05 18.95
N ASP A 10 7.19 -20.50 20.19
CA ASP A 10 6.05 -20.72 21.09
C ASP A 10 5.36 -19.40 21.42
N PHE A 11 6.13 -18.33 21.64
CA PHE A 11 5.61 -16.99 21.83
C PHE A 11 4.83 -16.49 20.62
N VAL A 12 5.39 -16.60 19.41
CA VAL A 12 4.74 -16.19 18.16
C VAL A 12 3.44 -16.97 17.96
N LYS A 13 3.46 -18.30 18.12
CA LYS A 13 2.26 -19.14 18.02
C LYS A 13 1.17 -18.72 19.01
N LYS A 14 1.54 -18.43 20.26
CA LYS A 14 0.61 -17.99 21.30
C LYS A 14 0.01 -16.62 20.97
N GLU A 15 0.82 -15.67 20.53
CA GLU A 15 0.37 -14.34 20.15
C GLU A 15 -0.54 -14.40 18.91
N VAL A 16 -0.17 -15.14 17.88
CA VAL A 16 -1.01 -15.32 16.67
C VAL A 16 -2.38 -15.87 17.07
N LYS A 17 -2.43 -16.97 17.84
CA LYS A 17 -3.68 -17.57 18.31
C LYS A 17 -4.54 -16.63 19.17
N LYS A 18 -3.91 -15.73 19.93
CA LYS A 18 -4.62 -14.73 20.75
C LYS A 18 -5.39 -13.72 19.90
N TYR A 19 -4.86 -13.34 18.74
CA TYR A 19 -5.46 -12.32 17.88
C TYR A 19 -6.23 -12.90 16.69
N GLU A 20 -5.94 -14.13 16.28
CA GLU A 20 -6.62 -14.82 15.17
C GLU A 20 -8.15 -14.74 15.30
N GLY A 21 -8.81 -14.09 14.34
CA GLY A 21 -10.26 -13.92 14.29
C GLY A 21 -10.86 -12.92 15.29
N VAL A 22 -10.06 -12.34 16.20
CA VAL A 22 -10.55 -11.45 17.28
C VAL A 22 -10.10 -10.01 17.09
N TYR A 23 -9.02 -9.75 16.35
CA TYR A 23 -8.55 -8.39 16.14
C TYR A 23 -9.41 -7.63 15.13
N VAL A 24 -9.60 -6.34 15.39
CA VAL A 24 -10.23 -5.40 14.45
C VAL A 24 -9.23 -4.33 14.08
N PRO A 25 -8.93 -4.12 12.78
CA PRO A 25 -8.06 -3.03 12.36
C PRO A 25 -8.76 -1.68 12.60
N VAL A 26 -8.04 -0.73 13.18
CA VAL A 26 -8.54 0.61 13.47
C VAL A 26 -7.69 1.65 12.75
N LYS A 27 -8.32 2.69 12.21
CA LYS A 27 -7.60 3.79 11.56
C LYS A 27 -6.98 4.68 12.63
N ALA A 28 -5.65 4.87 12.57
CA ALA A 28 -4.96 5.85 13.39
C ALA A 28 -5.18 7.26 12.81
N ASN A 29 -5.44 8.23 13.69
CA ASN A 29 -5.61 9.62 13.25
C ASN A 29 -4.26 10.28 12.94
N ILE A 30 -4.28 11.45 12.29
CA ILE A 30 -3.07 12.14 11.83
C ILE A 30 -2.12 12.47 12.99
N LEU A 31 -2.66 12.94 14.13
CA LEU A 31 -1.86 13.29 15.31
C LEU A 31 -1.17 12.06 15.91
N GLU A 32 -1.89 10.95 16.04
CA GLU A 32 -1.37 9.69 16.54
C GLU A 32 -0.19 9.21 15.69
N ARG A 33 -0.33 9.23 14.35
CA ARG A 33 0.76 8.85 13.44
C ARG A 33 1.94 9.83 13.48
N ALA A 34 1.70 11.10 13.80
CA ALA A 34 2.75 12.09 13.90
C ALA A 34 3.55 11.97 15.22
N ILE A 35 2.86 11.68 16.32
CA ILE A 35 3.43 11.63 17.68
C ILE A 35 4.05 10.26 17.97
N ILE A 36 3.37 9.18 17.59
CA ILE A 36 3.83 7.82 17.88
C ILE A 36 4.81 7.38 16.80
N ARG A 37 6.09 7.66 17.05
CA ARG A 37 7.22 7.26 16.19
C ARG A 37 7.95 6.03 16.68
N SER A 38 7.70 5.61 17.91
CA SER A 38 8.26 4.38 18.47
C SER A 38 7.34 3.76 19.50
N VAL A 39 7.37 2.44 19.65
CA VAL A 39 6.56 1.69 20.61
C VAL A 39 7.37 0.59 21.29
N SER A 40 6.87 0.09 22.42
CA SER A 40 7.46 -1.09 23.06
C SER A 40 7.26 -2.32 22.17
N PRO A 41 8.24 -3.25 22.06
CA PRO A 41 8.07 -4.51 21.35
C PRO A 41 6.85 -5.32 21.78
N LYS A 42 6.42 -5.18 23.05
CA LYS A 42 5.26 -5.89 23.61
C LYS A 42 3.91 -5.39 23.10
N ARG A 43 3.88 -4.19 22.50
CA ARG A 43 2.68 -3.61 21.86
C ARG A 43 2.60 -3.92 20.37
N LEU A 44 3.55 -4.69 19.85
CA LEU A 44 3.59 -5.14 18.47
C LEU A 44 3.20 -6.60 18.40
N HIS A 45 2.29 -6.92 17.50
CA HIS A 45 1.75 -8.26 17.31
C HIS A 45 2.11 -8.77 15.91
N PRO A 46 2.54 -10.04 15.79
CA PRO A 46 2.86 -10.63 14.49
C PRO A 46 1.57 -10.79 13.69
N ASN A 47 1.59 -10.39 12.42
CA ASN A 47 0.46 -10.58 11.51
C ASN A 47 0.22 -12.08 11.24
N PRO A 48 -0.96 -12.63 11.57
CA PRO A 48 -1.30 -14.03 11.31
C PRO A 48 -1.18 -14.43 9.83
N ASP A 49 -1.35 -13.46 8.93
CA ASP A 49 -1.33 -13.67 7.48
C ASP A 49 0.07 -13.59 6.87
N ASP A 50 1.10 -13.33 7.68
CA ASP A 50 2.48 -13.26 7.21
C ASP A 50 3.14 -14.65 7.26
N GLU A 51 4.03 -14.94 6.31
CA GLU A 51 4.79 -16.19 6.27
C GLU A 51 5.57 -16.45 7.57
N PHE A 52 6.04 -15.38 8.22
CA PHE A 52 6.68 -15.42 9.53
C PHE A 52 5.82 -16.11 10.60
N SER A 53 4.50 -15.99 10.50
CA SER A 53 3.53 -16.48 11.49
C SER A 53 2.96 -17.86 11.14
N PHE A 54 3.22 -18.37 9.93
CA PHE A 54 2.65 -19.65 9.50
C PHE A 54 3.29 -20.84 10.23
N PRO A 55 2.51 -21.81 10.72
CA PRO A 55 3.05 -22.99 11.39
C PRO A 55 4.03 -23.81 10.55
N THR A 56 3.88 -23.78 9.22
CA THR A 56 4.69 -24.55 8.26
C THR A 56 5.97 -23.82 7.81
N VAL A 57 6.04 -22.49 7.97
CA VAL A 57 7.18 -21.67 7.51
C VAL A 57 7.87 -21.06 8.71
N GLY A 58 7.19 -20.16 9.41
CA GLY A 58 7.63 -19.60 10.68
C GLY A 58 8.81 -18.61 10.56
N PRO A 59 9.41 -18.22 11.70
CA PRO A 59 10.50 -17.28 11.75
C PRO A 59 11.79 -17.80 11.10
N HIS A 60 12.37 -17.00 10.20
CA HIS A 60 13.69 -17.31 9.62
C HIS A 60 14.83 -16.87 10.54
N PHE A 61 15.32 -17.77 11.40
CA PHE A 61 16.31 -17.48 12.44
C PHE A 61 17.63 -16.90 11.92
N GLY A 62 18.07 -17.27 10.71
CA GLY A 62 19.27 -16.67 10.11
C GLY A 62 19.15 -15.16 9.86
N ILE A 63 17.94 -14.68 9.51
CA ILE A 63 17.68 -13.24 9.31
C ILE A 63 17.60 -12.55 10.67
N ILE A 64 16.94 -13.17 11.65
CA ILE A 64 16.86 -12.67 13.02
C ILE A 64 18.26 -12.49 13.62
N ALA A 65 19.13 -13.50 13.49
CA ALA A 65 20.50 -13.46 14.01
C ALA A 65 21.33 -12.32 13.40
N LYS A 66 21.15 -12.01 12.11
CA LYS A 66 21.79 -10.86 11.46
C LYS A 66 21.36 -9.55 12.11
N TYR A 67 20.05 -9.34 12.30
CA TYR A 67 19.54 -8.15 12.97
C TYR A 67 19.97 -8.08 14.44
N GLU A 68 20.02 -9.21 15.16
CA GLU A 68 20.56 -9.22 16.53
C GLU A 68 22.02 -8.77 16.58
N ALA A 69 22.85 -9.25 15.67
CA ALA A 69 24.25 -8.85 15.58
C ALA A 69 24.37 -7.35 15.29
N GLN A 70 23.56 -6.82 14.37
CA GLN A 70 23.47 -5.40 14.06
C GLN A 70 23.05 -4.56 15.29
N PHE A 71 22.04 -5.00 16.02
CA PHE A 71 21.56 -4.30 17.21
C PHE A 71 22.60 -4.29 18.33
N ARG A 72 23.33 -5.39 18.53
CA ARG A 72 24.41 -5.48 19.53
C ARG A 72 25.65 -4.67 19.13
N SER A 73 25.96 -4.57 17.84
CA SER A 73 27.13 -3.83 17.36
C SER A 73 26.88 -2.32 17.34
N ARG A 74 25.72 -1.89 16.81
CA ARG A 74 25.37 -0.46 16.69
C ARG A 74 24.87 0.15 17.99
N GLY A 75 24.25 -0.62 18.88
CA GLY A 75 23.75 -0.13 20.18
C GLY A 75 24.83 0.37 21.17
N LYS A 76 26.12 0.25 20.83
CA LYS A 76 27.25 0.82 21.59
C LYS A 76 27.74 2.17 21.03
N ILE A 77 27.38 2.49 19.80
CA ILE A 77 27.66 3.77 19.14
C ILE A 77 26.37 4.59 19.26
N LYS A 78 26.42 5.92 19.36
CA LYS A 78 25.24 6.79 19.48
C LYS A 78 24.30 6.77 18.24
N ASP A 79 24.41 5.76 17.39
CA ASP A 79 23.66 5.60 16.16
C ASP A 79 22.41 4.76 16.40
N ASP A 80 21.29 5.23 15.85
CA ASP A 80 20.04 4.48 15.78
C ASP A 80 20.32 3.11 15.14
N PRO A 81 20.14 1.98 15.85
CA PRO A 81 20.49 0.66 15.31
C PRO A 81 19.52 0.22 14.20
N TRP A 82 18.50 1.03 13.93
CA TRP A 82 17.47 0.79 12.93
C TRP A 82 17.80 1.49 11.62
N ASP A 83 17.94 0.72 10.54
CA ASP A 83 18.03 1.30 9.19
C ASP A 83 16.68 1.87 8.73
N GLU A 84 15.59 1.25 9.19
CA GLU A 84 14.22 1.57 8.77
C GLU A 84 13.23 1.23 9.88
N SER A 85 12.13 1.99 9.95
CA SER A 85 11.02 1.75 10.88
C SER A 85 10.20 0.52 10.50
N ILE A 86 9.66 -0.17 11.50
CA ILE A 86 8.67 -1.24 11.29
C ILE A 86 7.34 -0.62 10.85
N GLN A 87 6.76 -1.12 9.77
CA GLN A 87 5.47 -0.68 9.30
C GLN A 87 4.37 -1.44 10.03
N VAL A 88 3.42 -0.70 10.62
CA VAL A 88 2.40 -1.29 11.50
C VAL A 88 1.02 -0.71 11.22
N GLN A 89 -0.02 -1.47 11.50
CA GLN A 89 -1.40 -0.99 11.53
C GLN A 89 -1.93 -1.05 12.96
N LYS A 90 -2.68 -0.03 13.38
CA LYS A 90 -3.35 -0.04 14.68
C LYS A 90 -4.48 -1.08 14.71
N ILE A 91 -4.59 -1.79 15.83
CA ILE A 91 -5.64 -2.79 16.05
C ILE A 91 -6.34 -2.59 17.41
N TYR A 92 -7.55 -3.13 17.53
CA TYR A 92 -8.30 -3.28 18.78
C TYR A 92 -8.37 -4.78 19.13
N PRO A 93 -8.29 -5.20 20.41
CA PRO A 93 -8.39 -4.40 21.65
C PRO A 93 -7.14 -3.61 22.06
N ASP A 94 -5.93 -4.01 21.66
CA ASP A 94 -4.71 -3.24 21.96
C ASP A 94 -3.61 -3.51 20.94
N GLY A 95 -2.75 -2.52 20.78
CA GLY A 95 -1.46 -2.62 20.10
C GLY A 95 -1.50 -2.29 18.62
N TYR A 96 -0.45 -2.76 17.94
CA TYR A 96 -0.27 -2.60 16.51
C TYR A 96 0.12 -3.93 15.88
N MET A 97 -0.53 -4.25 14.77
CA MET A 97 -0.19 -5.39 13.93
C MET A 97 0.99 -5.03 13.03
N ILE A 98 2.00 -5.89 12.97
CA ILE A 98 3.16 -5.69 12.09
C ILE A 98 2.76 -5.99 10.66
N LEU A 99 2.85 -4.99 9.77
CA LEU A 99 2.65 -5.19 8.33
C LEU A 99 3.94 -5.64 7.66
N ASN A 100 5.08 -5.05 8.06
CA ASN A 100 6.40 -5.40 7.56
C ASN A 100 7.45 -5.16 8.65
N GLY A 101 8.40 -6.09 8.78
CA GLY A 101 9.52 -5.99 9.71
C GLY A 101 9.51 -7.04 10.84
N HIS A 102 8.79 -8.15 10.68
CA HIS A 102 8.66 -9.19 11.72
C HIS A 102 9.99 -9.72 12.23
N HIS A 103 10.97 -10.00 11.35
CA HIS A 103 12.29 -10.46 11.80
C HIS A 103 13.07 -9.41 12.60
N ARG A 104 12.90 -8.11 12.29
CA ARG A 104 13.50 -7.02 13.06
C ARG A 104 12.84 -6.90 14.44
N TRP A 105 11.52 -7.01 14.51
CA TRP A 105 10.79 -7.07 15.77
C TRP A 105 11.22 -8.26 16.64
N ALA A 106 11.34 -9.44 16.04
CA ALA A 106 11.79 -10.65 16.73
C ALA A 106 13.23 -10.52 17.27
N ALA A 107 14.13 -9.93 16.48
CA ALA A 107 15.49 -9.63 16.94
C ALA A 107 15.49 -8.61 18.09
N ALA A 108 14.63 -7.59 18.03
CA ALA A 108 14.49 -6.59 19.09
C ALA A 108 13.97 -7.20 20.41
N LEU A 109 13.02 -8.16 20.33
CA LEU A 109 12.58 -8.94 21.48
C LEU A 109 13.71 -9.75 22.12
N ARG A 110 14.61 -10.32 21.31
CA ARG A 110 15.74 -11.15 21.78
C ARG A 110 16.91 -10.34 22.33
N THR A 111 17.02 -9.08 21.94
CA THR A 111 18.10 -8.15 22.34
C THR A 111 17.67 -7.16 23.42
N ASP A 112 16.46 -7.30 23.97
CA ASP A 112 15.90 -6.45 25.03
C ASP A 112 15.84 -4.95 24.66
N ILE A 113 15.61 -4.66 23.37
CA ILE A 113 15.40 -3.29 22.91
C ILE A 113 14.08 -2.76 23.48
N LYS A 114 14.13 -1.66 24.22
CA LYS A 114 12.95 -1.09 24.91
C LYS A 114 11.96 -0.41 23.97
N ARG A 115 12.43 0.16 22.86
CA ARG A 115 11.62 0.92 21.90
C ARG A 115 12.01 0.61 20.47
N ILE A 116 11.01 0.34 19.65
CA ILE A 116 11.13 0.06 18.22
C ILE A 116 10.56 1.25 17.45
N PRO A 117 11.28 1.84 16.49
CA PRO A 117 10.74 2.86 15.61
C PRO A 117 9.65 2.24 14.72
N VAL A 118 8.50 2.90 14.66
CA VAL A 118 7.34 2.44 13.90
C VAL A 118 6.80 3.53 12.99
N ASN A 119 6.27 3.09 11.86
CA ASN A 119 5.45 3.90 10.98
C ASN A 119 4.04 3.30 10.95
N ILE A 120 3.06 4.05 11.46
CA ILE A 120 1.67 3.60 11.51
C ILE A 120 1.01 3.88 10.16
N ILE A 121 0.41 2.86 9.56
CA ILE A 121 -0.16 2.88 8.22
C ILE A 121 -1.65 2.52 8.27
N ASN A 122 -2.47 3.41 7.71
CA ASN A 122 -3.88 3.11 7.48
C ASN A 122 -4.04 2.43 6.12
N ILE A 123 -3.85 1.11 6.06
CA ILE A 123 -4.13 0.34 4.85
C ILE A 123 -5.64 0.26 4.58
N THR A 124 -6.01 0.11 3.32
CA THR A 124 -7.39 -0.09 2.88
C THR A 124 -7.85 -1.53 3.15
N HIS A 125 -9.01 -1.68 3.79
CA HIS A 125 -9.67 -2.95 4.03
C HIS A 125 -10.89 -3.13 3.13
N GLU A 126 -11.43 -4.34 3.10
CA GLU A 126 -12.60 -4.71 2.30
C GLU A 126 -13.78 -3.76 2.52
N VAL A 127 -14.12 -3.47 3.78
CA VAL A 127 -15.20 -2.54 4.13
C VAL A 127 -14.94 -1.14 3.58
N ASP A 128 -13.67 -0.70 3.55
CA ASP A 128 -13.33 0.60 2.97
C ASP A 128 -13.57 0.58 1.44
N ILE A 129 -13.21 -0.51 0.76
CA ILE A 129 -13.44 -0.68 -0.69
C ILE A 129 -14.93 -0.67 -1.00
N GLU A 130 -15.73 -1.41 -0.22
CA GLU A 130 -17.20 -1.42 -0.36
C GLU A 130 -17.80 -0.03 -0.18
N ASN A 131 -17.32 0.73 0.80
CA ASN A 131 -17.77 2.11 1.01
C ASN A 131 -17.34 3.03 -0.14
N MET A 132 -16.12 2.90 -0.65
CA MET A 132 -15.65 3.67 -1.81
C MET A 132 -16.50 3.38 -3.06
N LEU A 133 -16.85 2.12 -3.29
CA LEU A 133 -17.72 1.71 -4.40
C LEU A 133 -19.14 2.27 -4.28
N LYS A 134 -19.70 2.32 -3.07
CA LYS A 134 -21.05 2.88 -2.82
C LYS A 134 -21.10 4.39 -2.96
N LEU A 135 -20.01 5.09 -2.63
CA LEU A 135 -19.90 6.55 -2.72
C LEU A 135 -19.58 7.07 -4.13
N SER A 136 -19.33 6.17 -5.07
CA SER A 136 -19.06 6.51 -6.46
C SER A 136 -20.36 6.86 -7.18
N ASP A 137 -20.36 7.98 -7.90
CA ASP A 137 -21.46 8.40 -8.78
C ASP A 137 -21.23 8.02 -10.26
N HIS A 138 -20.05 7.49 -10.59
CA HIS A 138 -19.68 7.12 -11.95
C HIS A 138 -19.96 5.64 -12.24
N ASP A 139 -20.14 5.32 -13.52
CA ASP A 139 -20.32 3.97 -14.03
C ASP A 139 -19.10 3.46 -14.81
N LYS A 140 -18.06 4.29 -15.02
CA LYS A 140 -16.78 3.86 -15.56
C LYS A 140 -15.68 3.92 -14.50
N ARG A 141 -14.67 3.05 -14.60
CA ARG A 141 -13.46 3.15 -13.76
C ARG A 141 -12.17 3.03 -14.56
N VAL A 142 -11.14 3.65 -14.04
CA VAL A 142 -9.75 3.44 -14.46
C VAL A 142 -8.97 2.89 -13.28
N SER A 143 -8.10 1.93 -13.55
CA SER A 143 -7.17 1.36 -12.58
C SER A 143 -5.73 1.58 -13.03
N LEU A 144 -4.91 2.03 -12.09
CA LEU A 144 -3.52 2.42 -12.30
C LEU A 144 -2.65 1.86 -11.16
N ASP A 145 -1.49 1.31 -11.50
CA ASP A 145 -0.47 0.97 -10.51
C ASP A 145 0.29 2.23 -10.08
N LEU A 146 0.37 2.49 -8.77
CA LEU A 146 1.08 3.63 -8.23
C LEU A 146 2.58 3.50 -8.42
N ASP A 147 3.16 2.34 -8.17
CA ASP A 147 4.61 2.18 -8.10
C ASP A 147 5.25 2.05 -9.48
N GLU A 148 4.51 1.51 -10.46
CA GLU A 148 5.02 1.27 -11.82
C GLU A 148 4.60 2.35 -12.83
N VAL A 149 3.36 2.86 -12.72
CA VAL A 149 2.80 3.79 -13.72
C VAL A 149 2.87 5.23 -13.24
N ILE A 150 2.39 5.50 -12.02
CA ILE A 150 2.22 6.89 -11.54
C ILE A 150 3.51 7.45 -10.94
N PHE A 151 4.14 6.72 -10.01
CA PHE A 151 5.38 7.12 -9.40
C PHE A 151 6.55 6.78 -10.33
N CYS A 152 7.61 7.58 -10.23
CA CYS A 152 8.78 7.41 -11.07
C CYS A 152 10.05 7.84 -10.36
N ASP A 153 11.17 7.31 -10.84
CA ASP A 153 12.49 7.85 -10.54
C ASP A 153 12.76 9.04 -11.49
N PRO A 154 12.91 10.27 -10.97
CA PRO A 154 13.15 11.45 -11.79
C PRO A 154 14.49 11.41 -12.56
N LYS A 155 15.37 10.44 -12.25
CA LYS A 155 16.60 10.20 -13.02
C LYS A 155 16.37 9.38 -14.29
N LYS A 156 15.29 8.60 -14.33
CA LYS A 156 14.97 7.69 -15.45
C LYS A 156 13.83 8.22 -16.32
N THR A 157 12.87 8.89 -15.70
CA THR A 157 11.64 9.34 -16.36
C THR A 157 11.36 10.78 -15.98
N GLU A 158 10.82 11.56 -16.92
CA GLU A 158 10.46 12.94 -16.64
C GLU A 158 9.33 13.01 -15.60
N ALA A 159 9.54 13.83 -14.57
CA ALA A 159 8.66 13.92 -13.41
C ALA A 159 8.07 15.32 -13.25
N GLU A 160 6.87 15.39 -12.69
CA GLU A 160 6.24 16.62 -12.24
C GLU A 160 7.16 17.39 -11.30
N LYS A 161 7.06 18.73 -11.32
CA LYS A 161 7.83 19.57 -10.40
C LYS A 161 7.57 19.11 -8.96
N PRO A 162 8.62 19.02 -8.12
CA PRO A 162 8.42 18.63 -6.73
C PRO A 162 7.51 19.65 -6.04
N LEU A 163 6.69 19.17 -5.10
CA LEU A 163 5.87 20.05 -4.28
C LEU A 163 6.73 21.09 -3.54
N LYS A 164 6.16 22.25 -3.22
CA LYS A 164 6.88 23.26 -2.43
C LYS A 164 7.09 22.78 -0.99
N PHE A 165 8.10 23.32 -0.33
CA PHE A 165 8.32 23.11 1.11
C PHE A 165 7.08 23.56 1.91
N PRO A 166 6.64 22.81 2.94
CA PRO A 166 7.25 21.61 3.51
C PRO A 166 6.82 20.28 2.87
N PHE A 167 5.92 20.31 1.88
CA PHE A 167 5.30 19.10 1.34
C PHE A 167 6.27 18.19 0.60
N ASN A 168 7.34 18.70 -0.03
CA ASN A 168 8.40 17.86 -0.61
C ASN A 168 9.16 16.98 0.40
N LYS A 169 9.14 17.30 1.69
CA LYS A 169 9.74 16.46 2.73
C LYS A 169 8.79 15.39 3.24
N ILE A 170 7.49 15.63 3.09
CA ILE A 170 6.44 14.69 3.48
C ILE A 170 6.23 13.68 2.37
N TYR A 171 6.03 14.16 1.14
CA TYR A 171 5.79 13.36 -0.05
C TYR A 171 7.10 13.15 -0.81
N LYS A 172 7.68 11.97 -0.66
CA LYS A 172 9.02 11.66 -1.19
C LYS A 172 8.96 11.15 -2.62
N GLU A 173 7.89 10.47 -2.99
CA GLU A 173 7.70 9.89 -4.31
C GLU A 173 7.51 11.00 -5.34
N ARG A 174 7.99 10.79 -6.57
CA ARG A 174 7.81 11.74 -7.67
C ARG A 174 6.78 11.20 -8.64
N ILE A 175 5.87 12.07 -9.08
CA ILE A 175 4.81 11.70 -10.02
C ILE A 175 5.36 11.88 -11.44
N ARG A 176 5.13 10.88 -12.30
CA ARG A 176 5.44 10.92 -13.74
C ARG A 176 4.74 12.12 -14.38
N LYS A 177 5.47 12.85 -15.24
CA LYS A 177 4.94 14.08 -15.85
C LYS A 177 3.66 13.81 -16.64
N GLY A 178 2.68 14.70 -16.51
CA GLY A 178 1.39 14.64 -17.18
C GLY A 178 0.33 13.78 -16.49
N ILE A 179 0.68 12.98 -15.47
CA ILE A 179 -0.28 12.18 -14.69
C ILE A 179 -1.42 13.06 -14.13
N PRO A 180 -1.18 14.22 -13.48
CA PRO A 180 -2.28 15.04 -12.99
C PRO A 180 -3.30 15.43 -14.07
N SER A 181 -2.81 15.79 -15.26
CA SER A 181 -3.64 16.14 -16.42
C SER A 181 -4.42 14.94 -16.96
N LEU A 182 -3.77 13.79 -17.09
CA LEU A 182 -4.41 12.53 -17.48
C LEU A 182 -5.56 12.17 -16.52
N LEU A 183 -5.30 12.24 -15.22
CA LEU A 183 -6.31 11.94 -14.19
C LEU A 183 -7.48 12.92 -14.24
N HIS A 184 -7.21 14.21 -14.48
CA HIS A 184 -8.27 15.20 -14.68
C HIS A 184 -9.14 14.88 -15.91
N ILE A 185 -8.52 14.53 -17.04
CA ILE A 185 -9.24 14.17 -18.27
C ILE A 185 -10.09 12.91 -18.06
N LEU A 186 -9.53 11.86 -17.43
CA LEU A 186 -10.28 10.65 -17.09
C LEU A 186 -11.50 10.98 -16.22
N SER A 187 -11.31 11.79 -15.16
CA SER A 187 -12.42 12.20 -14.31
C SER A 187 -13.51 12.98 -15.06
N ARG A 188 -13.15 13.85 -16.01
CA ARG A 188 -14.14 14.58 -16.83
C ARG A 188 -14.89 13.68 -17.80
N ASN A 189 -14.30 12.55 -18.20
CA ASN A 189 -14.92 11.53 -19.05
C ASN A 189 -15.73 10.50 -18.24
N GLY A 190 -16.07 10.81 -16.99
CA GLY A 190 -16.92 9.98 -16.13
C GLY A 190 -16.21 8.75 -15.56
N TYR A 191 -14.86 8.75 -15.48
CA TYR A 191 -14.14 7.67 -14.83
C TYR A 191 -13.92 7.93 -13.35
N ASP A 192 -14.19 6.91 -12.54
CA ASP A 192 -13.61 6.78 -11.21
C ASP A 192 -12.16 6.36 -11.27
N ILE A 193 -11.32 7.07 -10.54
CA ILE A 193 -9.88 6.81 -10.50
C ILE A 193 -9.56 5.89 -9.32
N TRP A 194 -9.17 4.67 -9.65
CA TRP A 194 -8.67 3.67 -8.70
C TRP A 194 -7.17 3.50 -8.84
N VAL A 195 -6.46 3.60 -7.72
CA VAL A 195 -5.01 3.38 -7.69
C VAL A 195 -4.66 2.20 -6.80
N TYR A 196 -3.68 1.43 -7.24
CA TYR A 196 -3.24 0.19 -6.60
C TYR A 196 -1.75 0.29 -6.26
N SER A 197 -1.33 -0.36 -5.18
CA SER A 197 0.09 -0.45 -4.84
C SER A 197 0.36 -1.73 -4.06
N SER A 198 1.45 -2.40 -4.44
CA SER A 198 2.00 -3.52 -3.68
C SER A 198 2.64 -3.06 -2.37
N ASN A 199 3.16 -1.83 -2.35
CA ASN A 199 3.75 -1.20 -1.19
C ASN A 199 2.72 -0.75 -0.14
N TYR A 200 3.17 -0.67 1.11
CA TYR A 200 2.34 -0.17 2.20
C TYR A 200 2.38 1.36 2.25
N TYR A 201 1.45 2.00 1.54
CA TYR A 201 1.13 3.40 1.75
C TYR A 201 -0.10 3.55 2.64
N SER A 202 -0.12 4.62 3.44
CA SER A 202 -1.34 4.98 4.17
C SER A 202 -2.34 5.57 3.18
N TYR A 203 -3.61 5.16 3.24
CA TYR A 203 -4.69 5.74 2.43
C TYR A 203 -4.65 7.28 2.44
N ASP A 204 -4.57 7.87 3.64
CA ASP A 204 -4.53 9.32 3.83
C ASP A 204 -3.30 9.98 3.20
N TYR A 205 -2.18 9.26 3.13
CA TYR A 205 -0.95 9.77 2.53
C TYR A 205 -1.16 9.97 1.03
N ILE A 206 -1.58 8.92 0.33
CA ILE A 206 -1.87 8.95 -1.11
C ILE A 206 -2.99 9.95 -1.41
N SER A 207 -4.12 9.86 -0.69
CA SER A 207 -5.25 10.78 -0.89
C SER A 207 -4.83 12.24 -0.76
N ASN A 208 -4.08 12.60 0.28
CA ASN A 208 -3.63 13.97 0.48
C ASN A 208 -2.52 14.39 -0.50
N TYR A 209 -1.71 13.45 -1.00
CA TYR A 209 -0.70 13.75 -2.00
C TYR A 209 -1.35 14.21 -3.31
N PHE A 210 -2.31 13.43 -3.83
CA PHE A 210 -3.02 13.77 -5.07
C PHE A 210 -3.91 15.01 -4.95
N LYS A 211 -4.46 15.29 -3.77
CA LYS A 211 -5.15 16.56 -3.50
C LYS A 211 -4.25 17.78 -3.73
N LYS A 212 -2.92 17.67 -3.57
CA LYS A 212 -1.99 18.78 -3.88
C LYS A 212 -1.87 19.08 -5.37
N TYR A 213 -2.28 18.14 -6.20
CA TYR A 213 -2.40 18.29 -7.65
C TYR A 213 -3.84 18.53 -8.10
N SER A 214 -4.76 18.85 -7.17
CA SER A 214 -6.19 19.02 -7.44
C SER A 214 -6.86 17.78 -8.06
N VAL A 215 -6.30 16.60 -7.82
CA VAL A 215 -6.86 15.32 -8.27
C VAL A 215 -7.56 14.64 -7.10
N ARG A 216 -8.80 14.20 -7.33
CA ARG A 216 -9.55 13.34 -6.41
C ARG A 216 -9.42 11.90 -6.89
N LEU A 217 -8.98 11.03 -5.99
CA LEU A 217 -9.00 9.58 -6.20
C LEU A 217 -10.30 9.02 -5.60
N ASN A 218 -10.96 8.15 -6.35
CA ASN A 218 -12.22 7.50 -5.94
C ASN A 218 -11.91 6.24 -5.12
N GLY A 219 -10.83 5.54 -5.45
CA GLY A 219 -10.37 4.38 -4.70
C GLY A 219 -8.85 4.30 -4.59
N ILE A 220 -8.38 3.86 -3.43
CA ILE A 220 -6.96 3.67 -3.14
C ILE A 220 -6.82 2.32 -2.45
N ILE A 221 -6.09 1.40 -3.05
CA ILE A 221 -5.85 0.05 -2.52
C ILE A 221 -4.34 -0.16 -2.42
N THR A 222 -3.84 -0.38 -1.19
CA THR A 222 -2.39 -0.44 -0.89
C THR A 222 -2.05 -1.71 -0.13
N GLY A 223 -0.80 -2.18 -0.23
CA GLY A 223 -0.36 -3.40 0.43
C GLY A 223 -0.94 -4.65 -0.21
N THR A 224 -1.22 -4.61 -1.52
CA THR A 224 -1.82 -5.72 -2.28
C THR A 224 -0.92 -6.97 -2.33
N ALA A 225 0.39 -6.82 -2.09
CA ALA A 225 1.31 -7.95 -1.97
C ALA A 225 0.99 -8.88 -0.79
N ARG A 226 0.12 -8.47 0.14
CA ARG A 226 -0.29 -9.29 1.28
C ARG A 226 -1.06 -10.52 0.78
N LYS A 227 -0.44 -11.69 0.89
CA LYS A 227 -1.14 -12.98 0.75
C LYS A 227 -1.97 -13.23 1.99
N VAL A 228 -3.26 -12.87 1.96
CA VAL A 228 -4.15 -13.18 3.07
C VAL A 228 -4.80 -14.55 2.87
N LYS A 229 -4.49 -15.50 3.74
CA LYS A 229 -5.16 -16.80 3.74
C LYS A 229 -6.64 -16.62 4.10
N GLY A 230 -7.52 -17.33 3.39
CA GLY A 230 -8.96 -17.32 3.67
C GLY A 230 -9.73 -16.10 3.18
N LYS A 231 -9.09 -15.20 2.40
CA LYS A 231 -9.77 -14.03 1.79
C LYS A 231 -10.22 -14.23 0.34
N GLU A 232 -10.13 -15.44 -0.21
CA GLU A 232 -10.56 -15.69 -1.60
C GLU A 232 -12.02 -15.34 -1.83
N GLU A 233 -12.91 -15.69 -0.90
CA GLU A 233 -14.34 -15.36 -0.99
C GLU A 233 -14.57 -13.85 -0.94
N ALA A 234 -13.86 -13.14 -0.06
CA ALA A 234 -13.94 -11.70 0.04
C ALA A 234 -13.42 -10.99 -1.23
N SER A 235 -12.29 -11.46 -1.77
CA SER A 235 -11.75 -10.97 -3.05
C SER A 235 -12.73 -11.20 -4.19
N LYS A 236 -13.33 -12.40 -4.29
CA LYS A 236 -14.38 -12.71 -5.27
C LYS A 236 -15.60 -11.82 -5.09
N ARG A 237 -16.02 -11.53 -3.85
CA ARG A 237 -17.13 -10.61 -3.55
C ARG A 237 -16.82 -9.20 -4.04
N ILE A 238 -15.64 -8.68 -3.72
CA ILE A 238 -15.21 -7.34 -4.16
C ILE A 238 -15.12 -7.27 -5.69
N GLU A 239 -14.51 -8.26 -6.33
CA GLU A 239 -14.42 -8.34 -7.79
C GLU A 239 -15.80 -8.33 -8.44
N LYS A 240 -16.75 -9.10 -7.88
CA LYS A 240 -18.14 -9.09 -8.30
C LYS A 240 -18.77 -7.70 -8.15
N MET A 241 -18.56 -7.03 -7.03
CA MET A 241 -19.08 -5.66 -6.83
C MET A 241 -18.53 -4.68 -7.87
N PHE A 242 -17.24 -4.77 -8.21
CA PHE A 242 -16.66 -3.96 -9.29
C PHE A 242 -17.33 -4.24 -10.64
N LYS A 243 -17.51 -5.52 -11.00
CA LYS A 243 -18.18 -5.94 -12.25
C LYS A 243 -19.66 -5.51 -12.31
N GLU A 244 -20.32 -5.45 -11.16
CA GLU A 244 -21.71 -5.00 -11.07
C GLU A 244 -21.81 -3.48 -11.21
N LYS A 245 -20.93 -2.74 -10.52
CA LYS A 245 -20.91 -1.27 -10.48
C LYS A 245 -20.51 -0.64 -11.81
N TYR A 246 -19.44 -1.12 -12.43
CA TYR A 246 -18.85 -0.43 -13.59
C TYR A 246 -19.26 -1.08 -14.92
N SER A 247 -19.78 -0.26 -15.84
CA SER A 247 -20.08 -0.60 -17.23
C SER A 247 -18.81 -0.71 -18.07
N GLU A 248 -17.77 0.06 -17.74
CA GLU A 248 -16.48 0.05 -18.41
C GLU A 248 -15.32 0.14 -17.41
N THR A 249 -14.24 -0.61 -17.67
CA THR A 249 -12.98 -0.53 -16.92
C THR A 249 -11.81 -0.34 -17.88
N LEU A 250 -10.97 0.67 -17.60
CA LEU A 250 -9.64 0.80 -18.19
C LEU A 250 -8.58 0.34 -17.19
N HIS A 251 -7.68 -0.55 -17.62
CA HIS A 251 -6.44 -0.86 -16.93
C HIS A 251 -5.31 -0.21 -17.70
N ILE A 252 -4.71 0.84 -17.14
CA ILE A 252 -3.64 1.60 -17.79
C ILE A 252 -2.32 1.17 -17.16
N ASP A 253 -1.46 0.58 -18.00
CA ASP A 253 -0.11 0.14 -17.66
C ASP A 253 0.93 0.98 -18.43
N ASP A 254 2.22 0.72 -18.24
CA ASP A 254 3.30 1.45 -18.89
C ASP A 254 3.29 1.34 -20.41
N LYS A 255 2.80 0.21 -20.95
CA LYS A 255 2.86 -0.10 -22.39
C LYS A 255 1.51 -0.25 -23.08
N VAL A 256 0.44 -0.41 -22.31
CA VAL A 256 -0.87 -0.80 -22.84
C VAL A 256 -1.99 -0.16 -22.04
N VAL A 257 -3.06 0.19 -22.74
CA VAL A 257 -4.37 0.45 -22.16
C VAL A 257 -5.26 -0.74 -22.48
N LEU A 258 -5.61 -1.53 -21.48
CA LEU A 258 -6.58 -2.62 -21.61
C LEU A 258 -7.96 -2.09 -21.27
N ARG A 259 -8.91 -2.26 -22.20
CA ARG A 259 -10.31 -1.85 -22.02
C ARG A 259 -11.20 -3.07 -21.88
N THR A 260 -12.06 -3.04 -20.88
CA THR A 260 -13.05 -4.09 -20.62
C THR A 260 -14.43 -3.48 -20.48
N ILE A 261 -15.39 -3.97 -21.25
CA ILE A 261 -16.79 -3.54 -21.22
C ILE A 261 -17.64 -4.64 -20.58
N LYS A 262 -18.55 -4.25 -19.69
CA LYS A 262 -19.47 -5.17 -19.01
C LYS A 262 -20.31 -5.94 -20.02
N GLY A 263 -20.30 -7.26 -19.90
CA GLY A 263 -21.05 -8.18 -20.77
C GLY A 263 -20.31 -8.60 -22.04
N GLN A 264 -19.16 -7.99 -22.35
CA GLN A 264 -18.26 -8.47 -23.40
C GLN A 264 -17.24 -9.45 -22.80
N LYS A 265 -16.93 -10.53 -23.54
CA LYS A 265 -15.89 -11.49 -23.14
C LYS A 265 -14.50 -11.03 -23.55
N ASP A 266 -14.41 -10.27 -24.63
CA ASP A 266 -13.16 -9.78 -25.19
C ASP A 266 -12.76 -8.46 -24.53
N PHE A 267 -11.46 -8.18 -24.56
CA PHE A 267 -10.88 -6.93 -24.09
C PHE A 267 -10.12 -6.29 -25.24
N ASP A 268 -10.14 -4.96 -25.31
CA ASP A 268 -9.35 -4.22 -26.29
C ASP A 268 -7.97 -3.96 -25.69
N ASP A 269 -6.92 -4.46 -26.35
CA ASP A 269 -5.53 -4.15 -26.05
C ASP A 269 -5.06 -3.02 -26.97
N ILE A 270 -4.86 -1.84 -26.38
CA ILE A 270 -4.45 -0.65 -27.11
C ILE A 270 -3.01 -0.31 -26.71
N PRO A 271 -2.01 -0.52 -27.59
CA PRO A 271 -0.63 -0.23 -27.26
C PRO A 271 -0.41 1.28 -27.10
N ILE A 272 0.39 1.64 -26.11
CA ILE A 272 0.81 3.02 -25.86
C ILE A 272 2.08 3.27 -26.68
N VAL A 273 1.96 4.14 -27.68
CA VAL A 273 3.09 4.60 -28.49
C VAL A 273 3.37 6.05 -28.15
N ASP A 274 4.49 6.30 -27.47
CA ASP A 274 4.96 7.65 -27.17
C ASP A 274 5.73 8.21 -28.39
N GLU A 275 5.11 9.15 -29.09
CA GLU A 275 5.66 9.81 -30.29
C GLU A 275 6.59 10.99 -29.94
N GLY A 276 6.93 11.19 -28.65
CA GLY A 276 7.89 12.19 -28.19
C GLY A 276 7.28 13.28 -27.28
N ASP A 277 5.96 13.31 -27.14
CA ASP A 277 5.22 14.26 -26.28
C ASP A 277 5.06 13.77 -24.83
N GLY A 278 5.45 12.51 -24.57
CA GLY A 278 5.43 11.89 -23.26
C GLY A 278 4.28 10.90 -23.08
N TRP A 279 4.58 9.85 -22.33
CA TRP A 279 3.66 8.74 -22.00
C TRP A 279 2.23 9.18 -21.65
N ALA A 280 2.05 10.17 -20.76
CA ALA A 280 0.72 10.60 -20.34
C ALA A 280 -0.09 11.22 -21.49
N TYR A 281 0.58 11.89 -22.43
CA TYR A 281 -0.06 12.47 -23.61
C TYR A 281 -0.50 11.38 -24.60
N ALA A 282 0.33 10.36 -24.81
CA ALA A 282 -0.02 9.20 -25.62
C ALA A 282 -1.30 8.52 -25.07
N VAL A 283 -1.39 8.33 -23.76
CA VAL A 283 -2.60 7.79 -23.11
C VAL A 283 -3.79 8.73 -23.29
N ILE A 284 -3.63 10.03 -23.09
CA ILE A 284 -4.70 11.02 -23.31
C ILE A 284 -5.25 10.91 -24.75
N ASN A 285 -4.38 10.75 -25.75
CA ASN A 285 -4.80 10.60 -27.14
C ASN A 285 -5.59 9.31 -27.37
N ILE A 286 -5.23 8.21 -26.71
CA ILE A 286 -6.04 6.98 -26.72
C ILE A 286 -7.43 7.26 -26.15
N ILE A 287 -7.52 7.90 -24.97
CA ILE A 287 -8.81 8.23 -24.35
C ILE A 287 -9.66 9.13 -25.26
N LYS A 288 -9.07 10.15 -25.88
CA LYS A 288 -9.76 11.02 -26.84
C LYS A 288 -10.23 10.29 -28.09
N LYS A 289 -9.51 9.26 -28.56
CA LYS A 289 -9.93 8.44 -29.71
C LYS A 289 -11.05 7.46 -29.35
N LEU A 290 -11.13 7.03 -28.10
CA LEU A 290 -12.24 6.22 -27.59
C LEU A 290 -13.52 7.04 -27.42
N TYR A 291 -13.37 8.34 -27.12
CA TYR A 291 -14.46 9.30 -26.97
C TYR A 291 -14.18 10.57 -27.78
N PRO A 292 -14.11 10.47 -29.13
CA PRO A 292 -14.10 11.65 -29.96
C PRO A 292 -15.48 12.28 -29.75
N GLU A 293 -15.51 13.48 -29.16
CA GLU A 293 -16.70 14.08 -28.53
C GLU A 293 -18.01 13.93 -29.32
N GLU A 294 -19.13 13.89 -28.59
CA GLU A 294 -20.42 14.41 -29.09
C GLU A 294 -20.28 15.84 -29.63
#